data_AF-A0A376ZQH5-F1
#
_entry.id   AF-A0A376ZQH5-F1
#
_cell.length_a   1.000
_cell.length_b   1.000
_cell.length_c   1.000
_cell.angle_alpha   90.00
_cell.angle_beta   90.00
_cell.angle_gamma   90.00
#
_symmetry.space_group_name_H-M   'P 1'
#
loop_
_entity.id
_entity.type
_entity.pdbx_description
1 polymer ?
#
loop_
_entity_poly.entity_id
_entity_poly.type
_entity_poly.pdbx_seq_one_letter_code
_entity_poly.pdbx_strand_id
1 'polypeptide(L)'
;MYLACAQWIADFIGEQFRPHAEEAERLFAQPQPDRAAIRELILRACRNMIKLLTQDDTVNLSKFISREQLSPTAAYHLVHEQVISPLHSHLTRLIAAWTGCDANDTRMILHTHALIGEILAFRLGKETILLRTGWTAFDEEKTELINQTVTCHIDLILQGLSQRSL
;
A
#
# COMPACT_ATOMS: atom_id res chain seq x y z
N MET A 1 21.45 -15.86 -8.45
CA MET A 1 20.15 -16.44 -8.04
C MET A 1 19.36 -15.50 -7.12
N TYR A 2 19.92 -15.04 -6.00
CA TYR A 2 19.20 -14.16 -5.05
C TYR A 2 18.68 -12.83 -5.65
N LEU A 3 19.52 -12.10 -6.39
CA LEU A 3 19.12 -10.87 -7.10
C LEU A 3 18.08 -11.13 -8.20
N ALA A 4 18.09 -12.30 -8.83
CA ALA A 4 17.07 -12.65 -9.82
C ALA A 4 15.70 -12.85 -9.16
N CYS A 5 15.66 -13.39 -7.93
CA CYS A 5 14.42 -13.41 -7.15
C CYS A 5 13.95 -12.00 -6.80
N ALA A 6 14.87 -11.11 -6.43
CA ALA A 6 14.53 -9.69 -6.19
C ALA A 6 13.96 -9.01 -7.43
N GLN A 7 14.58 -9.23 -8.60
CA GLN A 7 14.09 -8.69 -9.87
C GLN A 7 12.71 -9.25 -10.21
N TRP A 8 12.50 -10.56 -10.09
CA TRP A 8 11.18 -11.16 -10.32
C TRP A 8 10.11 -10.58 -9.38
N ILE A 9 10.45 -10.35 -8.11
CA ILE A 9 9.53 -9.69 -7.16
C ILE A 9 9.23 -8.26 -7.59
N ALA A 10 10.24 -7.51 -8.04
CA ALA A 10 10.05 -6.15 -8.53
C ALA A 10 9.13 -6.13 -9.76
N ASP A 11 9.38 -6.99 -10.75
CA ASP A 11 8.55 -7.09 -11.95
C ASP A 11 7.11 -7.47 -11.58
N PHE A 12 6.93 -8.49 -10.74
CA PHE A 12 5.62 -8.96 -10.32
C PHE A 12 4.80 -7.88 -9.61
N ILE A 13 5.37 -7.18 -8.62
CA ILE A 13 4.64 -6.12 -7.91
C ILE A 13 4.41 -4.93 -8.86
N GLY A 14 5.42 -4.54 -9.65
CA GLY A 14 5.32 -3.44 -10.61
C GLY A 14 4.18 -3.64 -11.61
N GLU A 15 4.03 -4.85 -12.17
CA GLU A 15 2.95 -5.18 -13.10
C GLU A 15 1.56 -5.08 -12.46
N GLN A 16 1.40 -5.50 -11.19
CA GLN A 16 0.13 -5.44 -10.47
C GLN A 16 -0.34 -4.00 -10.22
N PHE A 17 0.60 -3.07 -9.99
CA PHE A 17 0.27 -1.68 -9.65
C PHE A 17 0.40 -0.69 -10.81
N ARG A 18 1.04 -1.06 -11.93
CA ARG A 18 1.16 -0.20 -13.12
C ARG A 18 -0.18 0.39 -13.59
N PRO A 19 -1.29 -0.36 -13.72
CA PRO A 19 -2.57 0.22 -14.14
C PRO A 19 -3.07 1.31 -13.18
N HIS A 20 -2.83 1.13 -11.88
CA HIS A 20 -3.21 2.10 -10.86
C HIS A 20 -2.38 3.38 -10.98
N ALA A 21 -1.06 3.25 -11.15
CA ALA A 21 -0.17 4.38 -11.36
C ALA A 21 -0.52 5.18 -12.62
N GLU A 22 -0.76 4.51 -13.75
CA GLU A 22 -1.17 5.13 -15.02
C GLU A 22 -2.51 5.89 -14.90
N GLU A 23 -3.45 5.37 -14.13
CA GLU A 23 -4.74 6.02 -13.93
C GLU A 23 -4.63 7.27 -13.06
N ALA A 24 -3.82 7.23 -12.02
CA ALA A 24 -3.59 8.37 -11.17
C ALA A 24 -2.75 9.46 -11.85
N GLU A 25 -1.77 9.13 -12.71
CA GLU A 25 -1.11 10.15 -13.55
C GLU A 25 -2.10 10.78 -14.53
N ARG A 26 -3.02 10.01 -15.12
CA ARG A 26 -4.12 10.57 -15.94
C ARG A 26 -5.03 11.48 -15.14
N LEU A 27 -5.31 11.16 -13.88
CA LEU A 27 -6.11 12.02 -13.01
C LEU A 27 -5.38 13.32 -12.67
N PHE A 28 -4.09 13.25 -12.33
CA PHE A 28 -3.27 14.43 -12.03
C PHE A 28 -2.97 15.32 -13.24
N ALA A 29 -3.07 14.79 -14.46
CA ALA A 29 -2.96 15.57 -15.69
C ALA A 29 -4.19 16.46 -15.96
N GLN A 30 -5.28 16.30 -15.21
CA GLN A 30 -6.48 17.14 -15.34
C GLN A 30 -6.24 18.50 -14.68
N PRO A 31 -6.79 19.62 -15.22
CA PRO A 31 -6.62 20.95 -14.63
C PRO A 31 -7.11 21.06 -13.19
N GLN A 32 -8.16 20.31 -12.85
CA GLN A 32 -8.71 20.22 -11.51
C GLN A 32 -9.13 18.77 -11.24
N PRO A 33 -8.24 17.95 -10.66
CA PRO A 33 -8.54 16.56 -10.33
C PRO A 33 -9.73 16.47 -9.35
N ASP A 34 -10.70 15.60 -9.66
CA ASP A 34 -11.83 15.37 -8.77
C ASP A 34 -11.38 14.70 -7.47
N ARG A 35 -11.73 15.33 -6.34
CA ARG A 35 -11.40 14.84 -5.00
C ARG A 35 -12.06 13.49 -4.70
N ALA A 36 -13.25 13.21 -5.24
CA ALA A 36 -13.89 11.92 -5.08
C ALA A 36 -13.15 10.83 -5.86
N ALA A 37 -12.73 11.12 -7.10
CA ALA A 37 -11.88 10.22 -7.89
C ALA A 37 -10.51 9.95 -7.22
N ILE A 38 -9.87 10.95 -6.60
CA ILE A 38 -8.63 10.76 -5.84
C ILE A 38 -8.87 9.78 -4.68
N ARG A 39 -9.95 9.99 -3.92
CA ARG A 39 -10.31 9.09 -2.80
C ARG A 39 -10.47 7.66 -3.29
N GLU A 40 -11.20 7.46 -4.38
CA GLU A 40 -11.44 6.14 -4.93
C GLU A 40 -10.14 5.46 -5.40
N LEU A 41 -9.20 6.23 -5.96
CA LEU A 41 -7.87 5.73 -6.27
C LEU A 41 -7.09 5.29 -5.02
N ILE A 42 -7.12 6.07 -3.93
CA ILE A 42 -6.49 5.68 -2.66
C ILE A 42 -7.07 4.35 -2.16
N LEU A 43 -8.39 4.24 -2.10
CA LEU A 43 -9.07 3.04 -1.62
C LEU A 43 -8.78 1.83 -2.50
N ARG A 44 -8.77 2.00 -3.83
CA ARG A 44 -8.43 0.92 -4.75
C ARG A 44 -6.97 0.47 -4.62
N ALA A 45 -6.03 1.40 -4.39
CA ALA A 45 -4.64 1.02 -4.08
C ALA A 45 -4.59 0.12 -2.84
N CYS A 46 -5.34 0.48 -1.80
CA CYS A 46 -5.41 -0.25 -0.55
C CYS A 46 -6.05 -1.63 -0.72
N ARG A 47 -7.17 -1.72 -1.46
CA ARG A 47 -7.80 -3.01 -1.79
C ARG A 47 -6.88 -3.92 -2.60
N ASN A 48 -6.12 -3.37 -3.56
CA ASN A 48 -5.14 -4.14 -4.33
C ASN A 48 -4.01 -4.67 -3.44
N MET A 49 -3.49 -3.85 -2.53
CA MET A 49 -2.49 -4.27 -1.54
C MET A 49 -3.03 -5.36 -0.62
N ILE A 50 -4.23 -5.18 -0.06
CA ILE A 50 -4.87 -6.17 0.83
C ILE A 50 -5.05 -7.49 0.10
N LYS A 51 -5.61 -7.48 -1.12
CA LYS A 51 -5.78 -8.68 -1.94
C LYS A 51 -4.45 -9.40 -2.18
N LEU A 52 -3.41 -8.65 -2.56
CA LEU A 52 -2.07 -9.23 -2.76
C LEU A 52 -1.53 -9.86 -1.47
N LEU A 53 -1.80 -9.25 -0.32
CA LEU A 53 -1.32 -9.64 1.00
C LEU A 53 -2.20 -10.66 1.72
N THR A 54 -3.36 -11.04 1.19
CA THR A 54 -4.16 -12.14 1.74
C THR A 54 -4.03 -13.43 0.91
N GLN A 55 -3.53 -13.37 -0.32
CA GLN A 55 -3.27 -14.53 -1.16
C GLN A 55 -2.10 -15.40 -0.67
N ASP A 56 -2.28 -16.72 -0.61
CA ASP A 56 -1.23 -17.63 -0.13
C ASP A 56 0.00 -17.67 -1.05
N ASP A 57 -0.17 -17.48 -2.35
CA ASP A 57 0.93 -17.51 -3.34
C ASP A 57 1.97 -16.41 -3.12
N THR A 58 1.61 -15.34 -2.41
CA THR A 58 2.52 -14.22 -2.12
C THR A 58 3.26 -14.38 -0.80
N VAL A 59 3.06 -15.46 -0.04
CA VAL A 59 3.69 -15.66 1.28
C VAL A 59 5.21 -15.65 1.19
N ASN A 60 5.78 -16.30 0.16
CA ASN A 60 7.23 -16.33 -0.04
C ASN A 60 7.80 -14.95 -0.41
N LEU A 61 7.05 -14.17 -1.20
CA LEU A 61 7.38 -12.78 -1.49
C LEU A 61 7.42 -11.97 -0.19
N SER A 62 6.40 -12.08 0.66
CA SER A 62 6.38 -11.36 1.95
C SER A 62 7.56 -11.76 2.84
N LYS A 63 7.89 -13.05 2.95
CA LYS A 63 9.06 -13.51 3.71
C LYS A 63 10.37 -12.92 3.19
N PHE A 64 10.53 -12.86 1.86
CA PHE A 64 11.71 -12.26 1.23
C PHE A 64 11.84 -10.78 1.60
N ILE A 65 10.76 -10.01 1.42
CA ILE A 65 10.74 -8.56 1.70
C ILE A 65 10.93 -8.29 3.19
N SER A 66 10.28 -9.04 4.09
CA SER A 66 10.45 -8.87 5.54
C SER A 66 11.90 -9.10 5.99
N ARG A 67 12.59 -10.10 5.43
CA ARG A 67 14.02 -10.31 5.71
C ARG A 67 14.85 -9.12 5.23
N GLU A 68 14.65 -8.70 3.99
CA GLU A 68 15.38 -7.57 3.40
C GLU A 68 15.10 -6.24 4.10
N GLN A 69 13.91 -6.06 4.70
CA GLN A 69 13.60 -4.86 5.48
C GLN A 69 14.39 -4.78 6.80
N LEU A 70 14.65 -5.93 7.43
CA LEU A 70 15.39 -6.03 8.71
C LEU A 70 16.90 -6.13 8.51
N SER A 71 17.35 -6.60 7.35
CA SER A 71 18.77 -6.72 7.01
C SER A 71 18.96 -6.44 5.52
N PRO A 72 18.95 -5.15 5.11
CA PRO A 72 18.96 -4.77 3.71
C PRO A 72 20.23 -5.20 2.98
N THR A 73 20.04 -5.69 1.75
CA THR A 73 21.11 -5.97 0.81
C THR A 73 20.86 -5.25 -0.52
N ALA A 74 21.71 -5.48 -1.53
CA ALA A 74 21.46 -5.01 -2.89
C ALA A 74 20.10 -5.47 -3.46
N ALA A 75 19.54 -6.59 -2.98
CA ALA A 75 18.21 -7.03 -3.36
C ALA A 75 17.11 -6.08 -2.86
N TYR A 76 17.18 -5.61 -1.61
CA TYR A 76 16.26 -4.61 -1.11
C TYR A 76 16.32 -3.34 -1.95
N HIS A 77 17.54 -2.82 -2.19
CA HIS A 77 17.72 -1.60 -2.98
C HIS A 77 17.09 -1.71 -4.36
N LEU A 78 17.28 -2.83 -5.05
CA LEU A 78 16.66 -3.10 -6.35
C LEU A 78 15.13 -3.02 -6.29
N VAL A 79 14.51 -3.77 -5.36
CA VAL A 79 13.04 -3.78 -5.21
C VAL A 79 12.52 -2.41 -4.76
N HIS A 80 13.29 -1.73 -3.91
CA HIS A 80 12.94 -0.42 -3.40
C HIS A 80 12.91 0.63 -4.51
N GLU A 81 13.96 0.71 -5.31
CA GLU A 81 14.07 1.67 -6.41
C GLU A 81 13.02 1.41 -7.50
N GLN A 82 12.82 0.15 -7.89
CA GLN A 82 11.92 -0.18 -8.99
C GLN A 82 10.44 -0.13 -8.59
N VAL A 83 10.10 -0.36 -7.32
CA VAL A 83 8.71 -0.57 -6.93
C VAL A 83 8.30 0.12 -5.64
N ILE A 84 8.98 -0.14 -4.51
CA ILE A 84 8.48 0.35 -3.20
C ILE A 84 8.47 1.88 -3.18
N SER A 85 9.56 2.52 -3.63
CA SER A 85 9.64 3.98 -3.67
C SER A 85 8.61 4.60 -4.62
N PRO A 86 8.48 4.16 -5.89
CA PRO A 86 7.43 4.65 -6.78
C PRO A 86 6.03 4.51 -6.18
N LEU A 87 5.66 3.34 -5.64
CA LEU A 87 4.33 3.10 -5.07
C LEU A 87 4.07 3.94 -3.82
N HIS A 88 5.06 4.03 -2.93
CA HIS A 88 4.93 4.83 -1.72
C HIS A 88 4.77 6.31 -2.06
N SER A 89 5.66 6.86 -2.89
CA SER A 89 5.59 8.26 -3.33
C SER A 89 4.28 8.57 -4.06
N HIS A 90 3.79 7.62 -4.85
CA HIS A 90 2.52 7.74 -5.55
C HIS A 90 1.33 7.84 -4.58
N LEU A 91 1.25 6.94 -3.59
CA LEU A 91 0.21 7.00 -2.58
C LEU A 91 0.30 8.27 -1.73
N THR A 92 1.52 8.73 -1.41
CA THR A 92 1.73 10.01 -0.72
C THR A 92 1.19 11.18 -1.52
N ARG A 93 1.42 11.23 -2.84
CA ARG A 93 0.86 12.26 -3.73
C ARG A 93 -0.67 12.26 -3.72
N LEU A 94 -1.30 11.08 -3.79
CA LEU A 94 -2.76 10.95 -3.74
C LEU A 94 -3.34 11.46 -2.41
N ILE A 95 -2.76 11.02 -1.29
CA ILE A 95 -3.21 11.42 0.04
C ILE A 95 -3.02 12.94 0.22
N ALA A 96 -1.86 13.47 -0.13
CA ALA A 96 -1.55 14.89 -0.04
C ALA A 96 -2.52 15.74 -0.89
N ALA A 97 -2.80 15.31 -2.13
CA ALA A 97 -3.76 15.99 -2.99
C ALA A 97 -5.19 15.96 -2.41
N TRP A 98 -5.57 14.85 -1.77
CA TRP A 98 -6.90 14.74 -1.14
C TRP A 98 -7.03 15.61 0.12
N THR A 99 -5.96 15.70 0.92
CA THR A 99 -5.94 16.46 2.19
C THR A 99 -5.59 17.93 2.01
N GLY A 100 -5.07 18.33 0.83
CA GLY A 100 -4.58 19.68 0.57
C GLY A 100 -3.20 19.97 1.19
N CYS A 101 -2.39 18.94 1.44
CA CYS A 101 -1.06 19.04 2.03
C CYS A 101 0.05 18.98 0.95
N ASP A 102 1.28 19.32 1.33
CA ASP A 102 2.46 19.10 0.47
C ASP A 102 2.90 17.62 0.54
N ALA A 103 3.01 16.97 -0.62
CA ALA A 103 3.45 15.58 -0.73
C ALA A 103 4.93 15.39 -0.36
N ASN A 104 5.74 16.46 -0.39
CA ASN A 104 7.15 16.43 0.00
C ASN A 104 7.38 16.68 1.50
N ASP A 105 6.33 17.04 2.25
CA ASP A 105 6.43 17.19 3.70
C ASP A 105 6.68 15.80 4.32
N THR A 106 7.75 15.69 5.12
CA THR A 106 8.09 14.48 5.87
C THR A 106 6.90 13.94 6.66
N ARG A 107 6.06 14.81 7.23
CA ARG A 107 4.85 14.40 7.97
C ARG A 107 3.88 13.67 7.05
N MET A 108 3.76 14.08 5.79
CA MET A 108 2.87 13.45 4.83
C MET A 108 3.38 12.07 4.39
N ILE A 109 4.71 11.94 4.26
CA ILE A 109 5.38 10.64 4.06
C ILE A 109 5.11 9.72 5.26
N LEU A 110 5.25 10.22 6.50
CA LEU A 110 5.01 9.44 7.72
C LEU A 110 3.55 9.00 7.86
N HIS A 111 2.58 9.88 7.59
CA HIS A 111 1.16 9.54 7.59
C HIS A 111 0.83 8.47 6.54
N THR A 112 1.39 8.60 5.34
CA THR A 112 1.22 7.58 4.29
C THR A 112 1.80 6.24 4.73
N HIS A 113 3.01 6.25 5.30
CA HIS A 113 3.67 5.04 5.79
C HIS A 113 2.87 4.35 6.91
N ALA A 114 2.34 5.12 7.86
CA ALA A 114 1.52 4.59 8.95
C ALA A 114 0.24 3.91 8.43
N LEU A 115 -0.43 4.52 7.44
CA LEU A 115 -1.62 3.96 6.77
C LEU A 115 -1.29 2.66 6.03
N ILE A 116 -0.18 2.62 5.29
CA ILE A 116 0.31 1.37 4.67
C ILE A 116 0.58 0.30 5.75
N GLY A 117 1.08 0.71 6.92
CA GLY A 117 1.31 -0.16 8.06
C GLY A 117 0.06 -0.92 8.52
N GLU A 118 -1.13 -0.29 8.46
CA GLU A 118 -2.40 -0.96 8.79
C GLU A 118 -2.68 -2.14 7.84
N ILE A 119 -2.36 -1.98 6.56
CA ILE A 119 -2.53 -3.03 5.56
C ILE A 119 -1.50 -4.15 5.76
N LEU A 120 -0.23 -3.77 5.97
CA LEU A 120 0.86 -4.72 6.17
C LEU A 120 0.68 -5.57 7.44
N ALA A 121 0.00 -5.04 8.47
CA ALA A 121 -0.26 -5.73 9.72
C ALA A 121 -0.96 -7.09 9.52
N PHE A 122 -1.86 -7.22 8.56
CA PHE A 122 -2.59 -8.47 8.30
C PHE A 122 -1.70 -9.58 7.71
N ARG A 123 -0.64 -9.22 6.99
CA ARG A 123 0.34 -10.19 6.47
C ARG A 123 1.46 -10.46 7.46
N LEU A 124 2.05 -9.42 8.03
CA LEU A 124 3.19 -9.54 8.95
C LEU A 124 2.77 -10.13 10.30
N GLY A 125 1.54 -9.85 10.74
CA GLY A 125 0.90 -10.41 11.92
C GLY A 125 -0.10 -11.52 11.62
N LYS A 126 0.02 -12.23 10.46
CA LYS A 126 -0.95 -13.25 10.00
C LYS A 126 -1.31 -14.25 11.11
N GLU A 127 -0.32 -14.83 11.76
CA GLU A 127 -0.56 -15.85 12.80
C GLU A 127 -1.36 -15.28 13.98
N THR A 128 -0.99 -14.08 14.44
CA THR A 128 -1.69 -13.41 15.55
C THR A 128 -3.15 -13.15 15.21
N ILE A 129 -3.44 -12.61 14.03
CA ILE A 129 -4.82 -12.27 13.68
C ILE A 129 -5.67 -13.53 13.44
N LEU A 130 -5.13 -14.56 12.79
CA LEU A 130 -5.84 -15.83 12.56
C LEU A 130 -6.23 -16.49 13.90
N LEU A 131 -5.31 -16.57 14.86
CA LEU A 131 -5.60 -17.12 16.19
C LEU A 131 -6.63 -16.29 16.96
N ARG A 132 -6.57 -14.95 16.84
CA ARG A 132 -7.49 -14.05 17.56
C ARG A 132 -8.90 -14.07 16.99
N THR A 133 -9.06 -14.21 15.68
CA THR A 133 -10.37 -14.30 15.02
C THR A 133 -10.92 -15.72 14.97
N GLY A 134 -10.08 -16.74 15.23
CA GLY A 134 -10.42 -18.15 15.06
C GLY A 134 -10.45 -18.59 13.60
N TRP A 135 -9.84 -17.82 12.69
CA TRP A 135 -9.77 -18.16 11.28
C TRP A 135 -8.63 -19.16 11.02
N THR A 136 -8.86 -20.11 10.13
CA THR A 136 -7.82 -21.06 9.69
C THR A 136 -6.91 -20.48 8.61
N ALA A 137 -7.47 -19.64 7.73
CA ALA A 137 -6.77 -18.95 6.65
C ALA A 137 -7.54 -17.68 6.24
N PHE A 138 -6.93 -16.86 5.39
CA PHE A 138 -7.66 -15.82 4.66
C PHE A 138 -8.36 -16.43 3.45
N ASP A 139 -9.57 -15.97 3.18
CA ASP A 139 -10.33 -16.24 1.96
C ASP A 139 -10.98 -14.93 1.45
N GLU A 140 -11.82 -15.01 0.43
CA GLU A 140 -12.46 -13.84 -0.17
C GLU A 140 -13.33 -13.06 0.82
N GLU A 141 -14.13 -13.77 1.64
CA GLU A 141 -14.98 -13.16 2.66
C GLU A 141 -14.16 -12.42 3.71
N LYS A 142 -13.10 -13.05 4.23
CA LYS A 142 -12.21 -12.45 5.24
C LYS A 142 -11.41 -11.29 4.67
N THR A 143 -10.98 -11.40 3.41
CA THR A 143 -10.30 -10.31 2.69
C THR A 143 -11.22 -9.10 2.58
N GLU A 144 -12.51 -9.31 2.32
CA GLU A 144 -13.49 -8.23 2.26
C GLU A 144 -13.75 -7.58 3.63
N LEU A 145 -13.80 -8.35 4.71
CA LEU A 145 -13.88 -7.80 6.07
C LEU A 145 -12.65 -6.93 6.41
N ILE A 146 -11.46 -7.34 5.96
CA ILE A 146 -10.23 -6.54 6.10
C ILE A 146 -10.33 -5.26 5.27
N ASN A 147 -10.80 -5.34 4.01
CA ASN A 147 -11.01 -4.17 3.16
C ASN A 147 -11.95 -3.15 3.79
N GLN A 148 -13.07 -3.60 4.35
CA GLN A 148 -14.05 -2.73 5.03
C GLN A 148 -13.43 -2.03 6.24
N THR A 149 -12.69 -2.78 7.05
CA THR A 149 -11.99 -2.26 8.23
C THR A 149 -10.98 -1.18 7.85
N VAL A 150 -10.09 -1.49 6.91
CA VAL A 150 -9.05 -0.56 6.45
C VAL A 150 -9.67 0.65 5.74
N THR A 151 -10.70 0.46 4.92
CA THR A 151 -11.41 1.58 4.25
C THR A 151 -11.99 2.55 5.26
N CYS A 152 -12.63 2.04 6.33
CA CYS A 152 -13.17 2.86 7.41
C CYS A 152 -12.06 3.72 8.06
N HIS A 153 -10.92 3.10 8.41
CA HIS A 153 -9.82 3.83 9.03
C HIS A 153 -9.21 4.88 8.09
N ILE A 154 -8.99 4.53 6.83
CA ILE A 154 -8.47 5.45 5.81
C ILE A 154 -9.37 6.67 5.68
N ASP A 155 -10.69 6.47 5.60
CA ASP A 155 -11.63 7.60 5.50
C ASP A 155 -11.55 8.53 6.71
N LEU A 156 -11.50 7.98 7.91
CA LEU A 156 -11.36 8.75 9.15
C LEU A 156 -10.04 9.53 9.18
N ILE A 157 -8.94 8.89 8.79
CA ILE A 157 -7.61 9.51 8.73
C ILE A 157 -7.59 10.63 7.71
N LEU A 158 -8.05 10.36 6.47
CA LEU A 158 -8.12 11.35 5.41
C LEU A 158 -8.91 12.58 5.87
N GLN A 159 -10.14 12.37 6.37
CA GLN A 159 -10.99 13.45 6.88
C GLN A 159 -10.27 14.24 7.99
N GLY A 160 -9.71 13.54 8.98
CA GLY A 160 -9.00 14.17 10.10
C GLY A 160 -7.78 14.99 9.67
N LEU A 161 -7.02 14.52 8.68
CA LEU A 161 -5.89 15.27 8.11
C LEU A 161 -6.35 16.50 7.33
N SER A 162 -7.44 16.41 6.57
CA SER A 162 -7.95 17.55 5.79
C SER A 162 -8.55 18.68 6.64
N GLN A 163 -8.97 18.40 7.88
CA GLN A 163 -9.48 19.41 8.80
C GLN A 163 -8.38 20.10 9.60
N ARG A 164 -7.21 19.47 9.71
CA ARG A 164 -6.11 19.90 10.58
C ARG A 164 -5.11 20.83 9.93
N SER A 165 -5.42 21.39 8.74
CA SER A 165 -4.55 22.28 7.94
C SER A 165 -3.43 22.87 8.77
N LEU A 166 -2.25 22.25 8.64
CA LEU A 166 -1.00 22.70 9.23
C LEU A 166 -0.61 24.05 8.65
#